data_AF-A0A3Q0KZC3-F1
#
_entry.id   AF-A0A3Q0KZC3-F1
#
_cell.length_a   1.000
_cell.length_b   1.000
_cell.length_c   1.000
_cell.angle_alpha   90.00
_cell.angle_beta   90.00
_cell.angle_gamma   90.00
#
_symmetry.space_group_name_H-M   'P 1'
#
loop_
_entity.id
_entity.type
_entity.pdbx_description
1 polymer ?
#
loop_
_entity_poly.entity_id
_entity_poly.type
_entity_poly.pdbx_seq_one_letter_code
_entity_poly.pdbx_strand_id
1 'polypeptide(L)'
;MKKTLLLFLLPFVLTACSSMSPEECRSANWQQIGYLDGQNGVNPTVISDYVKDCRDAGVYPDQEMWQRGFEQGTVLYCSADNGYRVGKQGREYYGVCNNERFLENYQKGYQDYLVQKRLNEINKEISDIDTQLRMLKNDNENKQQRKTLESRRKELIRERTSLIVPTRSYNLKFSF
;
A
#
# COMPACT_ATOMS: atom_id res chain seq x y z
N MET A 1 -34.10 -27.01 30.60
CA MET A 1 -32.91 -27.38 29.80
C MET A 1 -32.15 -26.11 29.45
N LYS A 2 -31.09 -25.77 30.20
CA LYS A 2 -30.32 -24.53 30.00
C LYS A 2 -29.35 -24.74 28.84
N LYS A 3 -29.56 -24.07 27.71
CA LYS A 3 -28.64 -24.09 26.57
C LYS A 3 -27.45 -23.19 26.91
N THR A 4 -26.34 -23.78 27.32
CA THR A 4 -25.04 -23.09 27.46
C THR A 4 -24.55 -22.73 26.06
N LEU A 5 -24.63 -21.44 25.72
CA LEU A 5 -24.08 -20.89 24.49
C LEU A 5 -22.56 -20.84 24.65
N LEU A 6 -21.85 -21.83 24.10
CA LEU A 6 -20.39 -21.88 24.08
C LEU A 6 -19.90 -20.88 23.02
N LEU A 7 -19.47 -19.69 23.47
CA LEU A 7 -18.89 -18.67 22.61
C LEU A 7 -17.47 -19.13 22.22
N PHE A 8 -17.34 -19.71 21.02
CA PHE A 8 -16.06 -20.13 20.45
C PHE A 8 -15.26 -18.87 20.08
N LEU A 9 -14.35 -18.46 20.96
CA LEU A 9 -13.47 -17.32 20.75
C LEU A 9 -12.36 -17.77 19.80
N LEU A 10 -12.57 -17.57 18.49
CA LEU A 10 -11.60 -17.90 17.45
C LEU A 10 -10.37 -16.97 17.61
N PRO A 11 -9.17 -17.49 17.90
CA PRO A 11 -7.99 -16.64 17.97
C PRO A 11 -7.67 -16.12 16.56
N PHE A 12 -7.78 -14.81 16.40
CA PHE A 12 -7.42 -14.10 15.18
C PHE A 12 -5.90 -14.05 15.10
N VAL A 13 -5.28 -15.04 14.47
CA VAL A 13 -3.83 -15.06 14.25
C VAL A 13 -3.53 -14.09 13.11
N LEU A 14 -3.16 -12.87 13.46
CA LEU A 14 -2.58 -11.90 12.52
C LEU A 14 -1.13 -12.32 12.24
N THR A 15 -0.92 -13.19 11.25
CA THR A 15 0.42 -13.47 10.71
C THR A 15 0.83 -12.31 9.78
N ALA A 16 1.30 -11.22 10.37
CA ALA A 16 1.87 -10.09 9.64
C ALA A 16 3.37 -9.98 9.95
N CYS A 17 4.15 -10.81 9.27
CA CYS A 17 5.52 -10.63 8.79
C CYS A 17 5.87 -11.95 8.11
N SER A 18 6.11 -11.93 6.80
CA SER A 18 6.29 -13.13 5.98
C SER A 18 7.66 -13.77 6.21
N SER A 19 7.93 -14.22 7.43
CA SER A 19 9.13 -14.98 7.78
C SER A 19 8.89 -16.46 7.57
N MET A 20 9.78 -17.15 6.85
CA MET A 20 9.70 -18.62 6.69
C MET A 20 10.09 -19.33 7.99
N SER A 21 9.29 -20.30 8.41
CA SER A 21 9.64 -21.20 9.51
C SER A 21 10.73 -22.20 9.10
N PRO A 22 11.48 -22.79 10.07
CA PRO A 22 12.49 -23.79 9.75
C PRO A 22 11.97 -25.01 8.97
N GLU A 23 10.71 -25.39 9.16
CA GLU A 23 10.08 -26.50 8.43
C GLU A 23 9.75 -26.12 6.99
N GLU A 24 9.22 -24.92 6.76
CA GLU A 24 9.00 -24.37 5.42
C GLU A 24 10.33 -24.25 4.66
N CYS A 25 11.40 -23.81 5.31
CA CYS A 25 12.74 -23.77 4.72
C CYS A 25 13.24 -25.14 4.26
N ARG A 26 13.08 -26.19 5.08
CA ARG A 26 13.54 -27.55 4.75
C ARG A 26 12.76 -28.19 3.61
N SER A 27 11.51 -27.77 3.41
CA SER A 27 10.62 -28.28 2.37
C SER A 27 10.46 -27.32 1.18
N ALA A 28 11.22 -26.22 1.18
CA ALA A 28 11.09 -25.13 0.22
C ALA A 28 11.37 -25.59 -1.22
N ASN A 29 10.40 -25.36 -2.10
CA ASN A 29 10.65 -25.34 -3.54
C ASN A 29 10.95 -23.89 -3.95
N TRP A 30 12.23 -23.55 -4.06
CA TRP A 30 12.67 -22.18 -4.33
C TRP A 30 12.15 -21.62 -5.67
N GLN A 31 12.01 -22.46 -6.70
CA GLN A 31 11.41 -22.02 -7.96
C GLN A 31 9.92 -21.67 -7.79
N GLN A 32 9.17 -22.48 -7.04
CA GLN A 32 7.76 -22.18 -6.76
C GLN A 32 7.60 -20.92 -5.91
N ILE A 33 8.48 -20.73 -4.91
CA ILE A 33 8.49 -19.51 -4.09
C ILE A 33 8.77 -18.30 -4.96
N GLY A 34 9.83 -18.35 -5.78
CA GLY A 34 10.14 -17.28 -6.72
C GLY A 34 8.99 -16.97 -7.67
N TYR A 35 8.32 -18.00 -8.19
CA TYR A 35 7.13 -17.83 -9.03
C TYR A 35 6.02 -17.04 -8.34
N LEU A 36 5.72 -17.37 -7.08
CA LEU A 36 4.72 -16.64 -6.29
C LEU A 36 5.17 -15.20 -5.99
N ASP A 37 6.44 -14.98 -5.66
CA ASP A 37 6.99 -13.64 -5.43
C ASP A 37 6.90 -12.79 -6.71
N GLY A 38 7.24 -13.36 -7.85
CA GLY A 38 7.16 -12.71 -9.16
C GLY A 38 5.73 -12.37 -9.55
N GLN A 39 4.78 -13.27 -9.33
CA GLN A 39 3.35 -13.00 -9.55
C GLN A 39 2.82 -11.81 -8.74
N ASN A 40 3.40 -11.60 -7.56
CA ASN A 40 3.03 -10.51 -6.67
C ASN A 40 3.86 -9.23 -6.88
N GLY A 41 4.92 -9.30 -7.68
CA GLY A 41 5.88 -8.22 -7.90
C GLY A 41 6.58 -7.81 -6.60
N VAL A 42 6.93 -8.79 -5.76
CA VAL A 42 7.66 -8.58 -4.51
C VAL A 42 9.03 -7.96 -4.82
N ASN A 43 9.57 -7.18 -3.86
CA ASN A 43 10.92 -6.67 -3.97
C ASN A 43 11.92 -7.84 -4.07
N PRO A 44 12.73 -7.94 -5.13
CA PRO A 44 13.68 -9.02 -5.28
C PRO A 44 14.67 -9.18 -4.11
N THR A 45 14.87 -8.13 -3.30
CA THR A 45 15.71 -8.23 -2.10
C THR A 45 15.18 -9.22 -1.05
N VAL A 46 13.93 -9.66 -1.16
CA VAL A 46 13.31 -10.66 -0.26
C VAL A 46 14.12 -11.96 -0.16
N ILE A 47 14.88 -12.32 -1.21
CA ILE A 47 15.78 -13.48 -1.17
C ILE A 47 16.80 -13.39 -0.03
N SER A 48 17.23 -12.17 0.33
CA SER A 48 18.13 -11.94 1.47
C SER A 48 17.45 -12.13 2.82
N ASP A 49 16.13 -11.98 2.87
CA ASP A 49 15.35 -12.25 4.07
C ASP A 49 15.17 -13.76 4.24
N TYR A 50 14.94 -14.52 3.15
CA TYR A 50 14.96 -15.98 3.19
C TYR A 50 16.31 -16.55 3.67
N VAL A 51 17.44 -15.93 3.30
CA VAL A 51 18.76 -16.31 3.83
C VAL A 51 18.85 -16.13 5.34
N LYS A 52 18.21 -15.10 5.90
CA LYS A 52 18.20 -14.87 7.36
C LYS A 52 17.27 -15.88 8.04
N ASP A 53 16.06 -16.03 7.52
CA ASP A 53 15.00 -16.87 8.10
C ASP A 53 15.40 -18.35 8.11
N CYS A 54 16.02 -18.84 7.04
CA CYS A 54 16.37 -20.24 6.89
C CYS A 54 17.71 -20.64 7.53
N ARG A 55 18.44 -19.68 8.11
CA ARG A 55 19.75 -19.92 8.74
C ARG A 55 19.69 -20.96 9.85
N ASP A 56 18.73 -20.84 10.75
CA ASP A 56 18.59 -21.75 11.90
C ASP A 56 18.15 -23.16 11.48
N ALA A 57 17.58 -23.29 10.27
CA ALA A 57 17.27 -24.57 9.66
C ALA A 57 18.47 -25.19 8.93
N GLY A 58 19.61 -24.49 8.84
CA GLY A 58 20.77 -24.89 8.05
C GLY A 58 20.50 -24.92 6.54
N VAL A 59 19.47 -24.20 6.08
CA VAL A 59 19.08 -24.16 4.66
C VAL A 59 19.54 -22.83 4.05
N TYR A 60 20.18 -22.91 2.89
CA TYR A 60 20.50 -21.76 2.06
C TYR A 60 19.57 -21.73 0.84
N PRO A 61 18.91 -20.59 0.53
CA PRO A 61 18.05 -20.49 -0.64
C PRO A 61 18.78 -20.77 -1.95
N ASP A 62 18.16 -21.55 -2.84
CA ASP A 62 18.63 -21.70 -4.21
C ASP A 62 18.22 -20.46 -5.01
N GLN A 63 19.14 -19.50 -5.09
CA GLN A 63 18.91 -18.22 -5.74
C GLN A 63 18.62 -18.36 -7.24
N GLU A 64 19.24 -19.32 -7.93
CA GLU A 64 19.03 -19.52 -9.37
C GLU A 64 17.63 -20.08 -9.64
N MET A 65 17.20 -21.06 -8.84
CA MET A 65 15.84 -21.60 -8.92
C MET A 65 14.80 -20.53 -8.58
N TRP A 66 15.03 -19.76 -7.51
CA TRP A 66 14.15 -18.65 -7.15
C TRP A 66 14.05 -17.61 -8.27
N GLN A 67 15.18 -17.18 -8.84
CA GLN A 67 15.20 -16.18 -9.92
C GLN A 67 14.44 -16.68 -11.16
N ARG A 68 14.64 -17.96 -11.55
CA ARG A 68 13.88 -18.57 -12.66
C ARG A 68 12.38 -18.54 -12.41
N GLY A 69 11.97 -18.90 -11.19
CA GLY A 69 10.57 -18.80 -10.77
C GLY A 69 10.06 -17.36 -10.87
N PHE A 70 10.81 -16.41 -10.33
CA PHE A 70 10.47 -14.99 -10.29
C PHE A 70 10.22 -14.40 -11.68
N GLU A 71 11.11 -14.68 -12.62
CA GLU A 71 10.96 -14.27 -14.02
C GLU A 71 9.71 -14.88 -14.67
N GLN A 72 9.40 -16.15 -14.37
CA GLN A 72 8.18 -16.80 -14.85
C GLN A 72 6.91 -16.18 -14.23
N GLY A 73 6.93 -15.88 -12.93
CA GLY A 73 5.81 -15.31 -12.20
C GLY A 73 5.48 -13.88 -12.62
N THR A 74 6.52 -13.09 -12.94
CA THR A 74 6.35 -11.69 -13.33
C THR A 74 5.65 -11.50 -14.68
N VAL A 75 5.51 -12.53 -15.52
CA VAL A 75 4.86 -12.43 -16.84
C VAL A 75 3.45 -11.80 -16.76
N LEU A 76 2.61 -12.30 -15.85
CA LEU A 76 1.26 -11.75 -15.66
C LEU A 76 1.27 -10.43 -14.90
N TYR A 77 2.16 -10.30 -13.92
CA TYR A 77 2.33 -9.07 -13.16
C TYR A 77 2.70 -7.89 -14.09
N CYS A 78 3.61 -8.11 -15.04
CA CYS A 78 4.12 -7.12 -15.97
C CYS A 78 3.27 -6.93 -17.24
N SER A 79 2.04 -7.44 -17.25
CA SER A 79 1.10 -7.20 -18.35
C SER A 79 0.60 -5.75 -18.36
N ALA A 80 0.38 -5.17 -19.55
CA ALA A 80 0.00 -3.77 -19.69
C ALA A 80 -1.28 -3.42 -18.89
N ASP A 81 -2.30 -4.28 -18.95
CA ASP A 81 -3.57 -4.10 -18.26
C ASP A 81 -3.41 -4.13 -16.73
N ASN A 82 -2.40 -4.86 -16.25
CA ASN A 82 -2.14 -4.96 -14.83
C ASN A 82 -1.48 -3.70 -14.24
N GLY A 83 -0.71 -2.96 -15.05
CA GLY A 83 0.00 -1.75 -14.60
C GLY A 83 -0.91 -0.77 -13.88
N TYR A 84 -2.03 -0.39 -14.51
CA TYR A 84 -2.99 0.56 -13.92
C TYR A 84 -3.57 0.05 -12.60
N ARG A 85 -3.90 -1.25 -12.53
CA ARG A 85 -4.42 -1.86 -11.31
C ARG A 85 -3.41 -1.81 -10.17
N VAL A 86 -2.15 -2.15 -10.44
CA VAL A 86 -1.07 -2.10 -9.44
C VAL A 86 -0.84 -0.67 -8.96
N GLY A 87 -0.73 0.28 -9.89
CA GLY A 87 -0.56 1.70 -9.56
C GLY A 87 -1.71 2.25 -8.71
N LYS A 88 -2.96 1.94 -9.09
CA LYS A 88 -4.17 2.40 -8.37
C LYS A 88 -4.31 1.83 -6.95
N GLN A 89 -3.69 0.68 -6.69
CA GLN A 89 -3.59 0.12 -5.34
C GLN A 89 -2.57 0.85 -4.47
N GLY A 90 -1.75 1.73 -5.05
CA GLY A 90 -0.68 2.44 -4.36
C GLY A 90 0.49 1.54 -3.94
N ARG A 91 0.62 0.37 -4.59
CA ARG A 91 1.73 -0.55 -4.34
C ARG A 91 3.03 0.09 -4.82
N GLU A 92 4.08 -0.01 -4.01
CA GLU A 92 5.42 0.34 -4.43
C GLU A 92 5.88 -0.57 -5.57
N TYR A 93 6.62 -0.01 -6.52
CA TYR A 93 7.11 -0.72 -7.69
C TYR A 93 8.64 -0.83 -7.64
N TYR A 94 9.13 -2.06 -7.64
CA TYR A 94 10.55 -2.38 -7.45
C TYR A 94 11.33 -2.61 -8.76
N GLY A 95 10.83 -2.08 -9.89
CA GLY A 95 11.58 -2.15 -11.15
C GLY A 95 11.61 -3.52 -11.82
N VAL A 96 10.68 -4.43 -11.49
CA VAL A 96 10.70 -5.83 -11.94
C VAL A 96 10.18 -6.07 -13.37
N CYS A 97 9.64 -5.05 -14.01
CA CYS A 97 9.03 -5.12 -15.35
C CYS A 97 9.78 -4.26 -16.37
N ASN A 98 10.08 -4.87 -17.53
CA ASN A 98 10.64 -4.18 -18.70
C ASN A 98 9.55 -3.72 -19.71
N ASN A 99 8.28 -4.02 -19.45
CA ASN A 99 7.18 -3.65 -20.36
C ASN A 99 6.81 -2.17 -20.21
N GLU A 100 7.14 -1.35 -21.21
CA GLU A 100 6.87 0.10 -21.19
C GLU A 100 5.38 0.44 -20.99
N ARG A 101 4.47 -0.35 -21.59
CA ARG A 101 3.02 -0.12 -21.42
C ARG A 101 2.56 -0.41 -20.00
N PHE A 102 3.15 -1.40 -19.33
CA PHE A 102 2.91 -1.62 -17.91
C PHE A 102 3.35 -0.39 -17.10
N LEU A 103 4.55 0.15 -17.37
CA LEU A 103 5.08 1.30 -16.63
C LEU A 103 4.21 2.55 -16.82
N GLU A 104 3.80 2.83 -18.05
CA GLU A 104 2.90 3.95 -18.36
C GLU A 104 1.57 3.81 -17.62
N ASN A 105 0.96 2.62 -17.66
CA ASN A 105 -0.30 2.37 -16.98
C ASN A 105 -0.15 2.40 -15.45
N TYR A 106 0.94 1.87 -14.91
CA TYR A 106 1.28 1.98 -13.49
C TYR A 106 1.36 3.43 -13.05
N GLN A 107 2.06 4.29 -13.80
CA GLN A 107 2.12 5.71 -13.49
C GLN A 107 0.74 6.35 -13.45
N LYS A 108 -0.11 6.10 -14.45
CA LYS A 108 -1.50 6.60 -14.48
C LYS A 108 -2.29 6.16 -13.24
N GLY A 109 -2.27 4.86 -12.93
CA GLY A 109 -2.95 4.32 -11.76
C GLY A 109 -2.40 4.91 -10.45
N TYR A 110 -1.08 5.09 -10.36
CA TYR A 110 -0.43 5.65 -9.19
C TYR A 110 -0.78 7.13 -8.98
N GLN A 111 -0.91 7.92 -10.05
CA GLN A 111 -1.43 9.29 -9.94
C GLN A 111 -2.85 9.32 -9.37
N ASP A 112 -3.75 8.43 -9.83
CA ASP A 112 -5.09 8.31 -9.28
C ASP A 112 -5.08 7.92 -7.79
N TYR A 113 -4.20 7.01 -7.41
CA TYR A 113 -3.99 6.63 -6.00
C TYR A 113 -3.58 7.85 -5.15
N LEU A 114 -2.64 8.67 -5.63
CA LEU A 114 -2.15 9.82 -4.88
C LEU A 114 -3.21 10.92 -4.75
N VAL A 115 -4.00 11.15 -5.80
CA VAL A 115 -5.17 12.04 -5.74
C VAL A 115 -6.15 11.52 -4.68
N GLN A 116 -6.49 10.22 -4.71
CA GLN A 116 -7.42 9.63 -3.74
C GLN A 116 -6.86 9.70 -2.30
N LYS A 117 -5.58 9.44 -2.12
CA LYS A 117 -4.89 9.57 -0.83
C LYS A 117 -4.99 11.01 -0.31
N ARG A 118 -4.70 12.00 -1.15
CA ARG A 118 -4.79 13.42 -0.78
C ARG A 118 -6.21 13.85 -0.45
N LEU A 119 -7.21 13.37 -1.20
CA LEU A 119 -8.62 13.61 -0.90
C LEU A 119 -9.01 13.09 0.49
N ASN A 120 -8.54 11.88 0.85
CA ASN A 120 -8.81 11.29 2.16
C ASN A 120 -8.16 12.10 3.29
N GLU A 121 -6.92 12.53 3.10
CA GLU A 121 -6.19 13.41 4.04
C GLU A 121 -6.93 14.73 4.25
N ILE A 122 -7.34 15.40 3.17
CA ILE A 122 -8.10 16.65 3.23
C ILE A 122 -9.41 16.46 3.99
N ASN A 123 -10.15 15.38 3.70
CA ASN A 123 -11.44 15.12 4.35
C ASN A 123 -11.26 14.90 5.87
N LYS A 124 -10.20 14.18 6.27
CA LYS A 124 -9.85 14.00 7.67
C LYS A 124 -9.51 15.35 8.33
N GLU A 125 -8.66 16.16 7.70
CA GLU A 125 -8.25 17.46 8.25
C GLU A 125 -9.45 18.42 8.38
N ILE A 126 -10.37 18.45 7.40
CA ILE A 126 -11.61 19.23 7.50
C ILE A 126 -12.47 18.74 8.68
N SER A 127 -12.62 17.43 8.86
CA SER A 127 -13.39 16.85 9.98
C SER A 127 -12.78 17.21 11.35
N ASP A 128 -11.45 17.21 11.45
CA ASP A 128 -10.73 17.60 12.65
C ASP A 128 -10.90 19.10 12.94
N ILE A 129 -10.80 19.96 11.93
CA ILE A 129 -11.06 21.40 12.05
C ILE A 129 -12.51 21.67 12.47
N ASP A 130 -13.49 20.98 11.87
CA ASP A 130 -14.91 21.13 12.20
C ASP A 130 -15.19 20.71 13.65
N THR A 131 -14.46 19.72 14.15
CA THR A 131 -14.53 19.34 15.57
C THR A 131 -13.92 20.40 16.47
N GLN A 132 -12.74 20.94 16.13
CA GLN A 132 -12.11 22.02 16.89
C GLN A 132 -12.98 23.29 16.94
N LEU A 133 -13.57 23.70 15.81
CA LEU A 133 -14.44 24.87 15.74
C LEU A 133 -15.72 24.72 16.58
N ARG A 134 -16.22 23.50 16.79
CA ARG A 134 -17.35 23.21 17.69
C ARG A 134 -16.96 23.29 19.17
N MET A 135 -15.73 22.89 19.51
CA MET A 135 -15.23 22.89 20.90
C MET A 135 -14.75 24.28 21.35
N LEU A 136 -14.25 25.11 20.42
CA LEU A 136 -13.80 26.46 20.73
C LEU A 136 -14.99 27.39 21.01
N LYS A 137 -14.98 28.01 22.19
CA LYS A 137 -15.93 29.06 22.55
C LYS A 137 -15.82 30.23 21.58
N ASN A 138 -16.95 30.85 21.28
CA ASN A 138 -17.00 32.04 20.42
C ASN A 138 -16.82 33.30 21.27
N ASP A 139 -15.58 33.57 21.68
CA ASP A 139 -15.18 34.71 22.50
C ASP A 139 -13.94 35.42 21.92
N ASN A 140 -13.55 36.55 22.51
CA ASN A 140 -12.41 37.34 22.05
C ASN A 140 -11.07 36.60 22.22
N GLU A 141 -10.96 35.72 23.22
CA GLU A 141 -9.75 34.92 23.48
C GLU A 141 -9.48 33.94 22.32
N ASN A 142 -10.52 33.24 21.86
CA ASN A 142 -10.40 32.24 20.81
C ASN A 142 -10.59 32.80 19.38
N LYS A 143 -10.95 34.08 19.24
CA LYS A 143 -11.29 34.73 17.95
C LYS A 143 -10.22 34.50 16.88
N GLN A 144 -8.95 34.67 17.23
CA GLN A 144 -7.84 34.51 16.29
C GLN A 144 -7.66 33.05 15.86
N GLN A 145 -7.73 32.12 16.81
CA GLN A 145 -7.62 30.68 16.52
C GLN A 145 -8.76 30.19 15.62
N ARG A 146 -10.00 30.60 15.91
CA ARG A 146 -11.17 30.29 15.08
C ARG A 146 -10.99 30.79 13.65
N LYS A 147 -10.53 32.04 13.47
CA LYS A 147 -10.27 32.61 12.14
C LYS A 147 -9.22 31.83 11.36
N THR A 148 -8.14 31.39 12.02
CA THR A 148 -7.10 30.56 11.38
C THR A 148 -7.66 29.23 10.90
N LEU A 149 -8.44 28.55 11.75
CA LEU A 149 -9.10 27.28 11.42
C LEU A 149 -10.08 27.42 10.25
N GLU A 150 -10.88 28.48 10.23
CA GLU A 150 -11.81 28.78 9.14
C GLU A 150 -11.08 29.05 7.81
N SER A 151 -9.96 29.78 7.85
CA SER A 151 -9.13 30.02 6.66
C SER A 151 -8.57 28.71 6.12
N ARG A 152 -7.97 27.89 6.99
CA ARG A 152 -7.39 26.59 6.61
C ARG A 152 -8.46 25.67 6.03
N ARG A 153 -9.63 25.59 6.65
CA ARG A 153 -10.77 24.83 6.14
C ARG A 153 -11.17 25.27 4.73
N LYS A 154 -11.23 26.58 4.49
CA LYS A 154 -11.58 27.15 3.17
C LYS A 154 -10.54 26.79 2.10
N GLU A 155 -9.26 26.82 2.44
CA GLU A 155 -8.17 26.39 1.56
C GLU A 155 -8.29 24.91 1.20
N LEU A 156 -8.49 24.05 2.19
CA LEU A 156 -8.67 22.61 2.00
C LEU A 156 -9.87 22.28 1.12
N ILE A 157 -11.00 22.98 1.28
CA ILE A 157 -12.17 22.81 0.42
C ILE A 157 -11.85 23.18 -1.03
N ARG A 158 -11.13 24.28 -1.27
CA ARG A 158 -10.71 24.68 -2.62
C ARG A 158 -9.78 23.64 -3.25
N GLU A 159 -8.81 23.15 -2.49
CA GLU A 159 -7.89 22.10 -2.95
C GLU A 159 -8.67 20.82 -3.30
N ARG A 160 -9.54 20.34 -2.42
CA ARG A 160 -10.39 19.17 -2.66
C ARG A 160 -11.23 19.32 -3.93
N THR A 161 -11.91 20.46 -4.09
CA THR A 161 -12.68 20.74 -5.30
C THR A 161 -11.77 20.73 -6.52
N SER A 162 -10.57 21.29 -6.42
CA SER A 162 -9.61 21.29 -7.52
C SER A 162 -9.14 19.91 -7.95
N LEU A 163 -9.18 18.89 -7.07
CA LEU A 163 -8.75 17.50 -7.31
C LEU A 163 -9.85 16.58 -7.86
N ILE A 164 -11.13 16.95 -7.71
CA ILE A 164 -12.28 16.13 -8.15
C ILE A 164 -12.67 16.43 -9.61
N VAL A 165 -12.18 17.53 -10.20
CA VAL A 165 -12.59 17.97 -11.53
C VAL A 165 -11.85 17.16 -12.62
N PRO A 166 -12.56 16.35 -13.44
CA PRO A 166 -11.95 15.38 -14.37
C PRO A 166 -11.09 15.96 -15.51
N THR A 167 -11.12 17.28 -15.73
CA THR A 167 -10.52 17.92 -16.91
C THR A 167 -9.10 18.44 -16.69
N ARG A 168 -8.53 18.33 -15.49
CA ARG A 168 -7.14 18.74 -15.25
C ARG A 168 -6.23 17.53 -15.28
N SER A 169 -5.38 17.44 -16.30
CA SER A 169 -4.17 16.63 -16.22
C SER A 169 -3.32 17.17 -15.06
N TYR A 170 -3.44 16.54 -13.89
CA TYR A 170 -2.60 16.93 -12.77
C TYR A 170 -1.18 16.46 -13.06
N ASN A 171 -0.30 17.40 -13.41
CA ASN A 171 1.15 17.18 -13.34
C ASN A 171 1.56 17.26 -11.87
N LEU A 172 1.16 16.26 -11.08
CA LEU A 172 1.61 16.16 -9.70
C LEU A 172 3.05 15.66 -9.72
N LYS A 173 3.99 16.58 -9.44
CA LYS A 173 5.37 16.21 -9.15
C LYS A 173 5.42 15.71 -7.72
N PHE A 174 5.38 14.38 -7.58
CA PHE A 174 5.74 13.74 -6.32
C PHE A 174 7.23 13.44 -6.37
N SER A 175 8.00 14.09 -5.50
CA SER A 175 9.40 13.74 -5.26
C SER A 175 9.41 12.49 -4.37
N PHE A 176 10.12 11.46 -4.82
CA PHE A 176 10.51 10.31 -4.03
C PHE A 176 11.93 10.53 -3.50
#